data_AF-W4HNX9-F1
#
_entry.id   AF-W4HNX9-F1
#
_cell.length_a   1.000
_cell.length_b   1.000
_cell.length_c   1.000
_cell.angle_alpha   90.00
_cell.angle_beta   90.00
_cell.angle_gamma   90.00
#
_symmetry.space_group_name_H-M   'P 1'
#
loop_
_entity.id
_entity.type
_entity.pdbx_description
1 polymer ?
#
loop_
_entity_poly.entity_id
_entity_poly.type
_entity_poly.pdbx_seq_one_letter_code
_entity_poly.pdbx_strand_id
1 'polypeptide(L)'
;MMCRWIVRIFAGLYLLALCLLIVGTYGLFGQDRDPLSGVFLIPLGFPWVYALDSFGGWVIAASPLINLAILFALCAWLSPRAGRSSNP
;
A
#
# COMPACT_ATOMS: atom_id res chain seq x y z
N MET A 1 16.07 -12.26 -2.69
CA MET A 1 14.92 -12.57 -3.58
C MET A 1 13.56 -12.48 -2.87
N MET A 2 13.42 -13.03 -1.65
CA MET A 2 12.15 -13.02 -0.88
C MET A 2 11.56 -11.60 -0.68
N CYS A 3 12.39 -10.63 -0.27
CA CYS A 3 11.97 -9.23 -0.06
C CYS A 3 11.30 -8.61 -1.30
N ARG A 4 11.82 -8.92 -2.50
CA ARG A 4 11.29 -8.40 -3.77
C ARG A 4 9.91 -8.96 -4.11
N TRP A 5 9.64 -10.22 -3.74
CA TRP A 5 8.33 -10.84 -3.91
C TRP A 5 7.30 -10.30 -2.91
N ILE A 6 7.69 -10.13 -1.65
CA ILE A 6 6.82 -9.55 -0.61
C ILE A 6 6.39 -8.12 -0.99
N VAL A 7 7.32 -7.28 -1.43
CA VAL A 7 7.01 -5.92 -1.90
C VAL A 7 6.07 -5.95 -3.12
N ARG A 8 6.28 -6.86 -4.07
CA ARG A 8 5.41 -7.00 -5.26
C ARG A 8 3.99 -7.44 -4.90
N ILE A 9 3.85 -8.42 -4.01
CA ILE A 9 2.55 -8.91 -3.54
C ILE A 9 1.81 -7.80 -2.79
N PHE A 10 2.50 -7.09 -1.89
CA PHE A 10 1.91 -5.98 -1.14
C PHE A 10 1.51 -4.82 -2.06
N ALA A 11 2.35 -4.46 -3.03
CA ALA A 11 2.02 -3.45 -4.04
C ALA A 11 0.82 -3.85 -4.90
N GLY A 12 0.73 -5.13 -5.29
CA GLY A 12 -0.41 -5.67 -6.04
C GLY A 12 -1.71 -5.61 -5.25
N LEU A 13 -1.69 -6.01 -3.98
CA LEU A 13 -2.83 -5.88 -3.06
C LEU A 13 -3.24 -4.42 -2.86
N TYR A 14 -2.26 -3.51 -2.75
CA TYR A 14 -2.54 -2.08 -2.61
C TYR A 14 -3.21 -1.49 -3.86
N LEU A 15 -2.70 -1.80 -5.05
CA LEU A 15 -3.30 -1.36 -6.31
C LEU A 15 -4.72 -1.90 -6.47
N LEU A 16 -4.94 -3.17 -6.12
CA LEU A 16 -6.28 -3.77 -6.17
C LEU A 16 -7.26 -3.04 -5.22
N ALA A 17 -6.84 -2.74 -3.99
CA ALA A 17 -7.64 -1.99 -3.03
C ALA A 17 -7.96 -0.56 -3.52
N LEU A 18 -7.00 0.11 -4.17
CA LEU A 18 -7.21 1.42 -4.79
C LEU A 18 -8.22 1.35 -5.94
N CYS A 19 -8.12 0.34 -6.81
CA CYS A 19 -9.09 0.12 -7.88
C CYS A 19 -10.50 -0.10 -7.33
N LEU A 20 -10.65 -0.94 -6.29
CA LEU A 20 -11.94 -1.19 -5.64
C LEU A 20 -12.51 0.09 -5.00
N LEU A 21 -11.67 0.89 -4.34
CA LEU A 21 -12.08 2.18 -3.79
C LEU A 21 -12.58 3.12 -4.90
N ILE A 22 -11.85 3.25 -6.02
CA ILE A 22 -12.25 4.12 -7.13
C ILE A 22 -13.57 3.62 -7.73
N VAL A 23 -13.70 2.32 -7.96
CA VAL A 23 -14.93 1.74 -8.51
C VAL A 23 -16.13 1.99 -7.57
N GLY A 24 -15.98 1.73 -6.27
CA GLY A 24 -17.03 1.96 -5.27
C GLY A 24 -17.35 3.44 -5.03
N THR A 25 -16.34 4.33 -5.06
CA THR A 25 -16.51 5.78 -4.84
C THR A 25 -17.19 6.48 -6.01
N TYR A 26 -16.84 6.10 -7.24
CA TYR A 26 -17.41 6.70 -8.44
C TYR A 26 -18.64 5.95 -8.96
N GLY A 27 -19.01 4.80 -8.37
CA GLY A 27 -20.12 3.99 -8.85
C GLY A 27 -19.91 3.50 -10.28
N LEU A 28 -18.63 3.30 -10.67
CA LEU A 28 -18.30 2.76 -11.98
C LEU A 28 -18.94 1.37 -12.10
N PHE A 29 -19.50 1.06 -13.28
CA PHE A 29 -20.29 -0.15 -13.57
C PHE A 29 -21.76 -0.14 -13.10
N GLY A 30 -22.33 1.04 -12.76
CA GLY A 30 -23.76 1.16 -12.45
C GLY A 30 -24.14 0.64 -11.06
N GLN A 31 -23.15 0.55 -10.17
CA GLN A 31 -23.33 0.14 -8.78
C GLN A 31 -23.55 1.38 -7.90
N ASP A 32 -24.48 1.29 -6.95
CA ASP A 32 -24.69 2.35 -5.95
C ASP A 32 -23.37 2.65 -5.23
N ARG A 33 -23.11 3.95 -4.98
CA ARG A 33 -21.89 4.39 -4.29
C ARG A 33 -21.81 3.68 -2.94
N ASP A 34 -20.85 2.77 -2.81
CA ASP A 34 -20.75 1.90 -1.64
C ASP A 34 -19.57 2.36 -0.77
N PRO A 35 -19.80 3.20 0.26
CA PRO A 35 -18.73 3.76 1.09
C PRO A 35 -17.94 2.69 1.87
N LEU A 36 -18.46 1.45 1.94
CA LEU A 36 -17.80 0.30 2.57
C LEU A 36 -16.59 -0.22 1.80
N SER A 37 -16.37 0.17 0.54
CA SER A 37 -15.15 -0.22 -0.20
C SER A 37 -13.86 0.29 0.47
N GLY A 38 -13.94 1.32 1.32
CA GLY A 38 -12.83 1.83 2.13
C GLY A 38 -12.35 0.86 3.21
N VAL A 39 -13.16 -0.12 3.61
CA VAL A 39 -12.80 -1.08 4.68
C VAL A 39 -11.59 -1.95 4.31
N PHE A 40 -11.38 -2.22 3.02
CA PHE A 40 -10.20 -2.98 2.55
C PHE A 40 -8.87 -2.23 2.75
N LEU A 41 -8.90 -0.90 2.86
CA LEU A 41 -7.71 -0.08 3.11
C LEU A 41 -7.34 -0.04 4.60
N ILE A 42 -8.29 -0.31 5.50
CA ILE A 42 -8.09 -0.27 6.96
C ILE A 42 -7.02 -1.28 7.41
N PRO A 43 -7.13 -2.60 7.12
CA PRO A 43 -6.10 -3.56 7.53
C PRO A 43 -4.78 -3.34 6.77
N LEU A 44 -4.81 -2.81 5.54
CA LEU A 44 -3.62 -2.55 4.74
C LEU A 44 -2.80 -1.35 5.25
N GLY A 45 -3.47 -0.33 5.79
CA GLY A 45 -2.87 0.91 6.26
C GLY A 45 -2.70 0.99 7.78
N PHE A 46 -3.07 -0.04 8.53
CA PHE A 46 -2.87 -0.10 9.97
C PHE A 46 -1.37 -0.02 10.33
N PRO A 47 -0.96 0.61 11.45
CA PRO A 47 -1.72 1.44 12.41
C PRO A 47 -1.92 2.89 11.95
N TRP A 48 -1.37 3.27 10.81
CA TRP A 48 -1.37 4.64 10.29
C TRP A 48 -2.76 5.18 9.98
N VAL A 49 -3.70 4.30 9.61
CA VAL A 49 -5.11 4.65 9.43
C VAL A 49 -5.70 5.30 10.68
N TYR A 50 -5.39 4.79 11.88
CA TYR A 50 -5.85 5.40 13.13
C TYR A 50 -5.03 6.62 13.53
N ALA A 51 -3.72 6.64 13.26
CA ALA A 51 -2.88 7.78 13.56
C ALA A 51 -3.21 9.00 12.69
N LEU A 52 -3.74 8.78 11.48
CA LEU A 52 -4.00 9.81 10.48
C LEU A 52 -5.50 10.09 10.27
N ASP A 53 -6.37 9.48 11.06
CA ASP A 53 -7.83 9.64 10.98
C ASP A 53 -8.25 11.12 11.06
N SER A 54 -7.52 11.91 11.86
CA SER A 54 -7.75 13.35 12.03
C SER A 54 -7.44 14.22 10.81
N PHE A 55 -6.74 13.70 9.79
CA PHE A 55 -6.32 14.46 8.60
C PHE A 55 -7.26 14.29 7.39
N GLY A 56 -8.31 13.46 7.52
CA GLY A 56 -9.37 13.28 6.52
C GLY A 56 -9.21 12.04 5.62
N GLY A 57 -10.31 11.66 4.94
CA GLY A 57 -10.44 10.37 4.25
C GLY A 57 -9.44 10.11 3.10
N TRP A 58 -8.90 11.16 2.48
CA TRP A 58 -7.85 11.03 1.46
C TRP A 58 -6.50 10.59 2.05
N VAL A 59 -6.22 10.97 3.30
CA VAL A 59 -5.01 10.55 4.03
C VAL A 59 -5.11 9.10 4.49
N ILE A 60 -6.33 8.65 4.82
CA ILE A 60 -6.61 7.23 5.11
C ILE A 60 -6.29 6.37 3.88
N ALA A 61 -6.68 6.80 2.67
CA ALA A 61 -6.33 6.10 1.43
C ALA A 61 -4.82 6.09 1.13
N ALA A 62 -4.08 7.09 1.63
CA ALA A 62 -2.63 7.16 1.54
C ALA A 62 -1.90 6.34 2.62
N SER A 63 -2.59 5.87 3.67
CA SER A 63 -1.97 5.13 4.78
C SER A 63 -1.18 3.88 4.34
N PRO A 64 -1.62 3.07 3.36
CA PRO A 64 -0.84 1.92 2.92
C PRO A 64 0.43 2.28 2.14
N LEU A 65 0.55 3.51 1.60
CA LEU A 65 1.81 4.00 1.00
C LEU A 65 2.92 4.06 2.05
N ILE A 66 2.57 4.35 3.31
CA ILE A 66 3.53 4.37 4.41
C ILE A 66 4.10 2.96 4.64
N ASN A 67 3.24 1.95 4.66
CA ASN A 67 3.68 0.55 4.78
C ASN A 67 4.56 0.11 3.59
N LEU A 68 4.21 0.54 2.37
CA LEU A 68 5.00 0.27 1.18
C LEU A 68 6.37 0.99 1.21
N ALA A 69 6.41 2.23 1.68
CA ALA A 69 7.64 2.99 1.86
C ALA A 69 8.54 2.38 2.94
N ILE A 70 7.96 1.93 4.06
CA ILE A 70 8.68 1.22 5.12
C ILE A 70 9.28 -0.08 4.59
N LEU A 71 8.50 -0.91 3.88
CA LEU A 71 9.00 -2.15 3.28
C LEU A 71 10.10 -1.89 2.25
N PHE A 72 9.96 -0.85 1.43
CA PHE A 72 10.99 -0.46 0.46
C PHE A 72 12.27 -0.01 1.17
N ALA A 73 12.16 0.84 2.19
CA ALA A 73 13.28 1.30 3.00
C ALA A 73 13.96 0.12 3.71
N LEU A 74 13.21 -0.75 4.38
CA LEU A 74 13.74 -1.96 5.02
C LEU A 74 14.43 -2.89 4.02
N CYS A 75 13.82 -3.17 2.85
CA CYS A 75 14.46 -4.01 1.84
C CYS A 75 15.69 -3.36 1.21
N ALA A 76 15.75 -2.02 1.11
CA ALA A 76 16.91 -1.28 0.64
C ALA A 76 18.04 -1.24 1.69
N TRP A 77 17.69 -1.17 2.98
CA TRP A 77 18.62 -1.20 4.10
C TRP A 77 19.17 -2.60 4.37
N LEU A 78 18.30 -3.62 4.33
CA LEU A 78 18.61 -5.05 4.46
C LEU A 78 19.15 -5.67 3.18
N SER A 79 19.12 -4.96 2.06
CA SER A 79 20.00 -5.24 0.93
C SER A 79 21.22 -4.32 1.09
N PRO A 80 22.17 -4.62 2.00
CA PRO A 80 23.49 -4.04 1.84
C PRO A 80 23.91 -4.42 0.43
N ARG A 81 24.08 -3.40 -0.42
CA ARG A 81 24.45 -3.50 -1.84
C ARG A 81 25.22 -4.79 -2.02
N ALA A 82 24.58 -5.78 -2.66
CA ALA A 82 25.26 -7.01 -3.06
C ALA A 82 26.58 -6.55 -3.66
N GLY A 83 27.66 -6.92 -2.97
CA GLY A 83 28.95 -6.28 -3.11
C GLY A 83 29.29 -6.11 -4.58
N ARG A 84 29.36 -4.86 -5.01
CA ARG A 84 30.18 -4.49 -6.16
C ARG A 84 31.64 -4.56 -5.68
N SER A 85 32.07 -5.78 -5.41
CA SER A 85 33.42 -6.23 -5.08
C SER A 85 33.34 -7.73 -5.28
N SER A 86 34.04 -8.37 -6.19
CA SER A 86 35.20 -8.09 -7.02
C SER A 86 35.19 -9.29 -8.01
N ASN A 87 35.71 -9.32 -9.22
CA ASN A 87 36.99 -8.88 -9.81
C ASN A 87 37.03 -9.62 -11.19
N PRO A 88 38.12 -9.57 -11.96
CA PRO A 88 38.94 -8.47 -12.46
C PRO A 88 38.64 -8.14 -13.94
#